data_AF-A0A2G9V3N1-F1
#
_entry.id   AF-A0A2G9V3N1-F1
#
_cell.length_a   1.000
_cell.length_b   1.000
_cell.length_c   1.000
_cell.angle_alpha   90.00
_cell.angle_beta   90.00
_cell.angle_gamma   90.00
#
_symmetry.space_group_name_H-M   'P 1'
#
loop_
_entity.id
_entity.type
_entity.pdbx_description
1 polymer ?
#
loop_
_entity_poly.entity_id
_entity_poly.type
_entity_poly.pdbx_seq_one_letter_code
_entity_poly.pdbx_strand_id
1 'polypeptide(L)'
;MLLCIHSSPKLNEIIACQMYCFRDLTKWPKLHKISQAQFDFFERIIHEYKLDSTVVSEAAYQLGVIHARYAEYGLKPHFLDLWRQHLEKELDKLNFEKPEEKVEFCDSFRDLMLYVTETLNLAYSRCQQQAALLKSKEKSAVPP
;
A
#
# COMPACT_ATOMS: atom_id res chain seq x y z
N MET A 1 -3.46 9.31 -1.14
CA MET A 1 -3.90 8.78 -2.46
C MET A 1 -3.85 9.79 -3.62
N LEU A 2 -4.45 10.98 -3.51
CA LEU A 2 -4.43 11.98 -4.61
C LEU A 2 -3.01 12.38 -5.03
N LEU A 3 -2.13 12.62 -4.06
CA LEU A 3 -0.71 12.91 -4.32
C LEU A 3 0.00 11.75 -5.04
N CYS A 4 -0.33 10.51 -4.70
CA CYS A 4 0.20 9.32 -5.36
C CYS A 4 -0.22 9.28 -6.83
N ILE A 5 -1.50 9.55 -7.12
CA ILE A 5 -2.03 9.62 -8.49
C ILE A 5 -1.38 10.76 -9.28
N HIS A 6 -1.17 11.91 -8.63
CA HIS A 6 -0.47 13.04 -9.26
C HIS A 6 0.98 12.70 -9.61
N SER A 7 1.71 12.07 -8.69
CA SER A 7 3.10 11.65 -8.93
C SER A 7 3.23 10.48 -9.89
N SER A 8 2.21 9.62 -10.01
CA SER A 8 2.18 8.58 -11.01
C SER A 8 0.77 8.37 -11.57
N PRO A 9 0.46 8.98 -12.74
CA PRO A 9 -0.81 8.79 -13.42
C PRO A 9 -1.13 7.33 -13.73
N LYS A 10 -0.13 6.45 -13.78
CA LYS A 10 -0.35 5.00 -13.95
C LYS A 10 -1.18 4.40 -12.82
N LEU A 11 -1.08 4.93 -11.59
CA LEU A 11 -1.97 4.54 -10.49
C LEU A 11 -3.43 4.79 -10.84
N ASN A 12 -3.73 5.89 -11.54
CA ASN A 12 -5.08 6.23 -12.00
C ASN A 12 -5.64 5.16 -12.93
N GLU A 13 -4.80 4.61 -13.82
CA GLU A 13 -5.18 3.54 -14.73
C GLU A 13 -5.43 2.23 -13.97
N ILE A 14 -4.52 1.86 -13.06
CA ILE A 14 -4.62 0.63 -12.25
C ILE A 14 -5.89 0.65 -11.39
N ILE A 15 -6.20 1.78 -10.77
CA ILE A 15 -7.40 1.94 -9.94
C ILE A 15 -8.67 2.19 -10.79
N ALA A 16 -8.54 2.31 -12.11
CA ALA A 16 -9.61 2.52 -13.10
C ALA A 16 -10.36 3.86 -12.99
N CYS A 17 -9.62 4.95 -12.75
CA CYS A 17 -10.17 6.29 -12.62
C CYS A 17 -10.04 7.12 -13.90
N GLN A 18 -10.20 6.48 -15.06
CA GLN A 18 -10.16 7.16 -16.37
C GLN A 18 -11.44 7.98 -16.67
N MET A 19 -12.51 7.79 -15.89
CA MET A 19 -13.81 8.44 -16.07
C MET A 19 -13.95 9.80 -15.36
N TYR A 20 -13.04 10.14 -14.44
CA TYR A 20 -13.15 11.34 -13.60
C TYR A 20 -11.97 12.29 -13.85
N CYS A 21 -12.27 13.57 -14.05
CA CYS A 21 -11.21 14.59 -14.12
C CYS A 21 -10.56 14.76 -12.74
N PHE A 22 -9.28 15.19 -12.69
CA PHE A 22 -8.52 15.34 -11.44
C PHE A 22 -9.28 16.12 -10.34
N ARG A 23 -10.04 17.14 -10.75
CA ARG A 23 -10.85 18.00 -9.88
C ARG A 23 -12.01 17.26 -9.19
N ASP A 24 -12.53 16.20 -9.81
CA ASP A 24 -13.65 15.40 -9.30
C ASP A 24 -13.20 14.09 -8.63
N LEU A 25 -11.89 13.80 -8.57
CA LEU A 25 -11.37 12.61 -7.90
C LEU A 25 -11.74 12.55 -6.42
N THR A 26 -11.89 13.69 -5.77
CA THR A 26 -12.34 13.80 -4.37
C THR A 26 -13.77 13.30 -4.16
N LYS A 27 -14.59 13.28 -5.22
CA LYS A 27 -15.98 12.80 -5.18
C LYS A 27 -16.10 11.34 -5.57
N TRP A 28 -15.01 10.69 -5.99
CA TRP A 28 -15.07 9.33 -6.51
C TRP A 28 -15.23 8.31 -5.37
N PRO A 29 -16.34 7.56 -5.31
CA PRO A 29 -16.63 6.68 -4.16
C PRO A 29 -15.60 5.57 -3.98
N LYS A 30 -14.97 5.08 -5.06
CA LYS A 30 -13.94 4.03 -4.95
C LYS A 30 -12.64 4.57 -4.34
N LEU A 31 -12.24 5.81 -4.66
CA LEU A 31 -11.05 6.42 -4.03
C LEU A 31 -11.26 6.64 -2.53
N HIS A 32 -12.47 7.08 -2.17
CA HIS A 32 -12.85 7.20 -0.78
C HIS A 32 -12.79 5.84 -0.07
N LYS A 33 -13.38 4.79 -0.64
CA LYS A 33 -13.29 3.42 -0.09
C LYS A 33 -11.86 2.90 0.03
N ILE A 34 -10.99 3.17 -0.94
CA ILE A 34 -9.57 2.78 -0.87
C ILE A 34 -8.87 3.52 0.26
N SER A 35 -9.10 4.82 0.39
CA SER A 35 -8.51 5.63 1.46
C SER A 35 -9.02 5.20 2.83
N GLN A 36 -10.31 4.88 2.94
CA GLN A 36 -10.90 4.36 4.17
C GLN A 36 -10.31 3.00 4.55
N ALA A 37 -10.18 2.08 3.59
CA ALA A 37 -9.56 0.78 3.85
C ALA A 37 -8.10 0.89 4.30
N GLN A 38 -7.36 1.90 3.81
CA GLN A 38 -6.01 2.21 4.32
C GLN A 38 -6.08 2.69 5.77
N PHE A 39 -7.00 3.61 6.09
CA PHE A 39 -7.20 4.09 7.45
C PHE A 39 -7.59 2.95 8.40
N ASP A 40 -8.60 2.16 8.05
CA ASP A 40 -9.11 1.02 8.84
C ASP A 40 -8.04 -0.08 9.04
N PHE A 41 -7.07 -0.18 8.13
CA PHE A 41 -5.93 -1.07 8.33
C PHE A 41 -5.04 -0.56 9.46
N PHE A 42 -4.62 0.71 9.43
CA PHE A 42 -3.76 1.30 10.47
C PHE A 42 -4.47 1.39 11.82
N GLU A 43 -5.74 1.79 11.82
CA GLU A 43 -6.56 1.89 13.02
C GLU A 43 -6.64 0.55 13.74
N ARG A 44 -6.91 -0.54 13.02
CA ARG A 44 -6.93 -1.90 13.57
C ARG A 44 -5.57 -2.39 14.07
N ILE A 45 -4.49 -2.23 13.31
CA ILE A 45 -3.17 -2.71 13.78
C ILE A 45 -2.69 -1.96 15.02
N ILE A 46 -3.02 -0.66 15.15
CA ILE A 46 -2.65 0.17 16.30
C ILE A 46 -3.58 -0.12 17.49
N HIS A 47 -4.90 -0.05 17.29
CA HIS A 47 -5.85 -0.05 18.40
C HIS A 47 -6.38 -1.42 18.77
N GLU A 48 -6.62 -2.31 17.82
CA GLU A 48 -7.14 -3.66 18.10
C GLU A 48 -5.98 -4.63 18.39
N TYR A 49 -4.99 -4.68 17.50
CA TYR A 49 -3.87 -5.63 17.63
C TYR A 49 -2.74 -5.13 18.52
N LYS A 50 -2.83 -3.89 19.01
CA LYS A 50 -1.86 -3.30 19.95
C LYS A 50 -0.42 -3.41 19.46
N LEU A 51 -0.22 -3.33 18.14
CA LEU A 51 1.08 -3.47 17.49
C LEU A 51 1.78 -4.81 17.78
N ASP A 52 1.03 -5.89 18.06
CA ASP A 52 1.59 -7.24 18.15
C ASP A 52 2.30 -7.60 16.83
N SER A 53 3.61 -7.81 16.89
CA SER A 53 4.43 -7.96 15.70
C SER A 53 4.01 -9.15 14.84
N THR A 54 3.54 -10.24 15.45
CA THR A 54 3.12 -11.44 14.71
C THR A 54 1.82 -11.16 13.94
N VAL A 55 0.83 -10.58 14.61
CA VAL A 55 -0.47 -10.27 14.01
C VAL A 55 -0.34 -9.17 12.96
N VAL A 56 0.47 -8.14 13.21
CA VAL A 56 0.74 -7.07 12.24
C VAL A 56 1.47 -7.60 11.01
N SER A 57 2.45 -8.50 11.20
CA SER A 57 3.15 -9.14 10.08
C SER A 57 2.17 -9.93 9.20
N GLU A 58 1.30 -10.74 9.80
CA GLU A 58 0.30 -11.52 9.05
C GLU A 58 -0.65 -10.58 8.27
N ALA A 59 -1.18 -9.55 8.92
CA ALA A 59 -2.06 -8.58 8.28
C ALA A 59 -1.38 -7.85 7.09
N ALA A 60 -0.13 -7.40 7.27
CA ALA A 60 0.66 -6.76 6.22
C ALA A 60 1.01 -7.75 5.09
N TYR A 61 1.29 -9.01 5.41
CA TYR A 61 1.55 -10.07 4.43
C TYR A 61 0.32 -10.31 3.55
N GLN A 62 -0.86 -10.46 4.14
CA GLN A 62 -2.13 -10.60 3.41
C GLN A 62 -2.40 -9.39 2.52
N LEU A 63 -2.11 -8.18 3.00
CA LEU A 63 -2.22 -6.97 2.17
C LEU A 63 -1.31 -7.05 0.94
N GLY A 64 -0.09 -7.59 1.09
CA GLY A 64 0.84 -7.78 -0.03
C GLY A 64 0.39 -8.84 -1.02
N VAL A 65 -0.22 -9.93 -0.56
CA VAL A 65 -0.88 -10.94 -1.42
C VAL A 65 -2.01 -10.30 -2.23
N ILE A 66 -2.83 -9.44 -1.62
CA ILE A 66 -3.89 -8.71 -2.33
C ILE A 66 -3.28 -7.80 -3.39
N HIS A 67 -2.25 -7.02 -3.06
CA HIS A 67 -1.60 -6.10 -4.00
C HIS A 67 -0.94 -6.86 -5.17
N ALA A 68 -0.38 -8.05 -4.93
CA ALA A 68 0.22 -8.88 -5.98
C ALA A 68 -0.78 -9.30 -7.06
N ARG A 69 -2.07 -9.43 -6.74
CA ARG A 69 -3.12 -9.72 -7.73
C ARG A 69 -3.28 -8.60 -8.74
N TYR A 70 -3.00 -7.35 -8.34
CA TYR A 70 -3.09 -6.20 -9.24
C TYR A 70 -1.84 -6.01 -10.12
N ALA A 71 -0.84 -6.89 -10.00
CA ALA A 71 0.36 -6.84 -10.83
C ALA A 71 0.04 -6.99 -12.33
N GLU A 72 -0.99 -7.77 -12.68
CA GLU A 72 -1.44 -7.94 -14.06
C GLU A 72 -1.94 -6.64 -14.70
N TYR A 73 -2.47 -5.72 -13.89
CA TYR A 73 -2.88 -4.37 -14.32
C TYR A 73 -1.73 -3.36 -14.26
N GLY A 74 -0.53 -3.80 -13.87
CA GLY A 74 0.67 -2.98 -13.81
C GLY A 74 0.96 -2.36 -12.44
N LEU A 75 0.26 -2.77 -11.37
CA LEU A 75 0.68 -2.40 -10.01
C LEU A 75 2.07 -2.96 -9.74
N LYS A 76 2.99 -2.11 -9.26
CA LYS A 76 4.38 -2.46 -8.95
C LYS A 76 4.72 -2.02 -7.53
N PRO A 77 5.68 -2.67 -6.84
CA PRO A 77 6.10 -2.33 -5.49
C PRO A 77 6.42 -0.84 -5.27
N HIS A 78 7.05 -0.16 -6.23
CA HIS A 78 7.42 1.26 -6.12
C HIS A 78 6.23 2.21 -5.83
N PHE A 79 5.00 1.81 -6.12
CA PHE A 79 3.83 2.62 -5.75
C PHE A 79 3.62 2.71 -4.23
N LEU A 80 4.06 1.69 -3.50
CA LEU A 80 4.05 1.69 -2.04
C LEU A 80 5.06 2.69 -1.48
N ASP A 81 6.23 2.82 -2.11
CA ASP A 81 7.21 3.84 -1.75
C ASP A 81 6.68 5.26 -1.99
N LEU A 82 6.04 5.49 -3.15
CA LEU A 82 5.36 6.76 -3.43
C LEU A 82 4.27 7.06 -2.40
N TRP A 83 3.49 6.05 -2.02
CA TRP A 83 2.46 6.21 -1.01
C TRP A 83 3.04 6.53 0.38
N ARG A 84 4.09 5.82 0.81
CA ARG A 84 4.80 6.09 2.08
C ARG A 84 5.34 7.52 2.14
N GLN A 85 6.07 7.94 1.11
CA GLN A 85 6.66 9.29 1.05
C GLN A 85 5.60 10.39 1.11
N HIS A 86 4.45 10.19 0.45
CA HIS A 86 3.36 11.17 0.51
C HIS A 86 2.64 11.15 1.85
N LEU A 87 2.48 9.98 2.48
CA LEU A 87 1.88 9.90 3.80
C LEU A 87 2.77 10.59 4.85
N GLU A 88 4.08 10.35 4.83
CA GLU A 88 5.04 11.03 5.71
C GLU A 88 4.91 12.55 5.63
N LYS A 89 4.82 13.11 4.42
CA LYS A 89 4.58 14.55 4.22
C LYS A 89 3.25 15.05 4.78
N GLU A 90 2.21 14.21 4.83
CA GLU A 90 0.95 14.59 5.46
C GLU A 90 1.03 14.50 7.00
N LEU A 91 1.77 13.52 7.55
CA LEU A 91 2.01 13.41 8.99
C LEU A 91 2.80 14.63 9.51
N ASP A 92 3.77 15.12 8.74
CA ASP A 92 4.53 16.32 9.07
C ASP A 92 3.68 17.59 9.14
N LYS A 93 2.46 17.60 8.60
CA LYS A 93 1.54 18.73 8.69
C LYS A 93 0.64 18.67 9.92
N LEU A 94 0.65 17.56 10.67
CA LEU A 94 -0.13 17.44 11.88
C LEU A 94 0.36 18.45 12.92
N ASN A 95 -0.61 19.04 13.63
CA ASN A 95 -0.35 19.99 14.69
C ASN A 95 -0.33 19.24 16.02
N PHE A 96 0.76 19.41 16.76
CA PHE A 96 0.91 18.94 18.12
C PHE A 96 1.16 20.16 18.99
N GLU A 97 0.62 20.15 20.21
CA GLU A 97 0.90 21.22 21.18
C GLU A 97 2.38 21.25 21.56
N LYS A 98 3.00 20.06 21.61
CA LYS A 98 4.41 19.87 21.94
C LYS A 98 5.20 19.38 20.73
N PRO A 99 6.22 20.12 20.28
CA PRO A 99 7.06 19.71 19.15
C PRO A 99 7.74 18.35 19.35
N GLU A 100 8.13 18.01 20.57
CA GLU A 100 8.75 16.74 20.92
C GLU A 100 7.81 15.54 20.71
N GLU A 101 6.53 15.67 21.06
CA GLU A 101 5.52 14.63 20.84
C GLU A 101 5.30 14.39 19.35
N LYS A 102 5.37 15.45 18.53
CA LYS A 102 5.32 15.32 17.07
C LYS A 102 6.50 14.52 16.52
N VAL A 103 7.71 14.80 17.01
CA VAL A 103 8.91 14.08 16.56
C VAL A 103 8.80 12.60 16.91
N GLU A 104 8.47 12.29 18.17
CA GLU A 104 8.30 10.92 18.64
C GLU A 104 7.20 10.17 17.87
N PHE A 105 6.07 10.84 17.61
CA PHE A 105 4.98 10.30 16.81
C PHE A 105 5.41 10.01 15.37
N CYS A 106 6.03 10.98 14.68
CA CYS A 106 6.47 10.82 13.30
C CYS A 106 7.53 9.73 13.16
N ASP A 107 8.48 9.64 14.10
CA ASP A 107 9.52 8.62 14.08
C ASP A 107 8.92 7.22 14.31
N SER A 108 8.08 7.07 15.33
CA SER A 108 7.40 5.80 15.62
C SER A 108 6.51 5.34 14.46
N PHE A 109 5.78 6.28 13.83
CA PHE A 109 4.93 5.94 12.69
C PHE A 109 5.76 5.58 11.46
N ARG A 110 6.93 6.21 11.26
CA ARG A 110 7.86 5.85 10.18
C ARG A 110 8.39 4.43 10.34
N ASP A 111 8.74 4.02 11.56
CA ASP A 111 9.18 2.66 11.85
C ASP A 111 8.07 1.63 11.58
N LEU A 112 6.84 1.91 12.04
CA LEU A 112 5.68 1.07 11.75
C LEU A 112 5.42 0.96 10.25
N MET A 113 5.48 2.08 9.52
CA MET A 113 5.30 2.14 8.08
C MET A 113 6.38 1.34 7.35
N LEU A 114 7.64 1.46 7.76
CA LEU A 114 8.74 0.68 7.20
C LEU A 114 8.46 -0.82 7.37
N TYR A 115 8.15 -1.24 8.60
CA TYR A 115 7.84 -2.65 8.91
C TYR A 115 6.69 -3.22 8.07
N VAL A 116 5.58 -2.50 7.98
CA VAL A 116 4.41 -2.89 7.17
C VAL A 116 4.79 -2.97 5.69
N THR A 117 5.50 -1.97 5.18
CA THR A 117 5.82 -1.89 3.75
C THR A 117 6.83 -2.95 3.30
N GLU A 118 7.81 -3.28 4.13
CA GLU A 118 8.76 -4.36 3.89
C GLU A 118 8.06 -5.73 3.87
N THR A 119 7.20 -5.98 4.85
CA THR A 119 6.42 -7.22 4.92
C THR A 119 5.51 -7.39 3.70
N LEU A 120 4.84 -6.30 3.29
CA LEU A 120 4.01 -6.26 2.09
C LEU A 120 4.83 -6.56 0.83
N ASN A 121 5.99 -5.92 0.67
CA ASN A 121 6.89 -6.12 -0.46
C ASN A 121 7.45 -7.55 -0.53
N LEU A 122 7.75 -8.16 0.62
CA LEU A 122 8.14 -9.56 0.72
C LEU A 122 7.03 -10.49 0.21
N ALA A 123 5.79 -10.29 0.69
CA ALA A 123 4.64 -11.08 0.27
C ALA A 123 4.38 -10.93 -1.24
N TYR A 124 4.40 -9.69 -1.72
CA TYR A 124 4.24 -9.37 -3.14
C TYR A 124 5.27 -10.11 -4.00
N SER A 125 6.55 -10.05 -3.60
CA SER A 125 7.65 -10.68 -4.34
C SER A 125 7.52 -12.20 -4.36
N ARG A 126 7.12 -12.82 -3.25
CA ARG A 126 6.85 -14.27 -3.18
C ARG A 126 5.74 -14.70 -4.13
N CYS A 127 4.63 -13.95 -4.18
CA CYS A 127 3.55 -14.24 -5.11
C CYS A 127 4.00 -14.15 -6.58
N GLN A 128 4.83 -13.17 -6.93
CA GLN A 128 5.37 -13.03 -8.30
C GLN A 128 6.30 -14.20 -8.66
N GLN A 129 7.20 -14.58 -7.74
CA GLN A 129 8.10 -15.73 -7.95
C GLN A 129 7.31 -17.02 -8.14
N GLN A 130 6.30 -17.27 -7.31
CA GLN A 130 5.45 -18.46 -7.43
C GLN A 130 4.69 -18.48 -8.76
N ALA A 131 4.12 -17.36 -9.18
CA ALA A 131 3.43 -17.25 -10.47
C ALA A 131 4.38 -17.49 -11.65
N ALA A 132 5.61 -17.00 -11.58
CA ALA A 132 6.62 -17.24 -12.62
C ALA A 132 7.02 -18.72 -12.72
N LEU A 133 7.18 -19.40 -11.58
CA LEU A 133 7.49 -20.84 -11.51
C LEU A 133 6.35 -21.72 -12.05
N LEU A 134 5.09 -21.33 -11.84
CA LEU A 134 3.95 -22.06 -12.39
C LEU A 134 3.91 -21.93 -13.92
N LYS A 135 4.09 -20.70 -14.45
CA LYS A 135 4.14 -20.45 -15.89
C LYS A 135 5.29 -21.17 -16.59
N SER A 136 6.45 -21.34 -15.95
CA SER A 136 7.56 -22.08 -16.55
C SER A 136 7.27 -23.58 -16.65
N LYS A 137 6.64 -24.17 -15.62
CA LYS A 137 6.23 -25.58 -15.63
C LYS A 137 5.18 -25.87 -16.70
N GLU A 138 4.22 -24.98 -16.91
CA GLU A 138 3.20 -25.12 -17.96
C GLU A 138 3.83 -25.12 -19.36
N LYS A 139 4.79 -24.22 -19.62
CA LYS A 139 5.51 -24.17 -20.92
C LYS A 139 6.35 -25.42 -21.20
N SER A 140 6.87 -26.07 -20.16
CA SER A 140 7.63 -27.32 -20.30
C SER A 140 6.76 -28.57 -20.47
N ALA A 141 5.44 -28.47 -20.21
CA ALA A 141 4.51 -29.60 -20.25
C ALA A 141 3.74 -29.73 -21.58
N VAL A 142 3.86 -28.75 -22.50
CA VAL A 142 3.24 -28.81 -23.83
C VAL A 142 4.26 -29.43 -24.81
N PRO A 143 4.00 -30.62 -25.39
CA PRO A 143 4.85 -31.20 -26.43
C PRO A 143 4.77 -30.37 -27.73
N PRO A 144 5.78 -30.46 -28.61
CA PRO A 144 5.79 -29.75 -29.90
C PRO A 144 4.66 -30.17 -30.84
#